data_AF-A0AAD6BJZ3-F1
#
_entry.id   AF-A0AAD6BJZ3-F1
#
_cell.length_a   1.000
_cell.length_b   1.000
_cell.length_c   1.000
_cell.angle_alpha   90.00
_cell.angle_beta   90.00
_cell.angle_gamma   90.00
#
_symmetry.space_group_name_H-M   'P 1'
#
loop_
_entity.id
_entity.type
_entity.pdbx_description
1 polymer ?
#
loop_
_entity_poly.entity_id
_entity_poly.type
_entity_poly.pdbx_seq_one_letter_code
_entity_poly.pdbx_strand_id
1 'polypeptide(L)'
;MCVQIISHALLTSAAFPCREADVWSVDRRDRTKPGHILGDPEQGNNTDTKNMSLSPFTLIRLVTHLAMLLGTSEKSQFVQRIIQPPVEDVCMFLSLHIIKDLDQLSQALGRGADDTVTTVHLVIRSLQDLVQPTGIDPNLTTKASRNSWETTVAADIMTPLLRDLDRLLQEAKGSIRTDSRVSSNFIMRANFGDDCTFLTSLPQGSQVHSSAVWSCRERLSLLSLKHIVEQNDQKEELPLLWRFLQKEKEFWQIKLLPDIVILQKRLVRMFQNATDQIVGSVGEFIEKQTEMKTWYEKHINIFLKTWNLLRVSVTSSELKIPDEFCSQDLNLDSDLQYLLPRRQGPGLCATGLVSYLVALHNELVNAVDSLIGEDSSSYRVSVAELREQHVISYELEKDLLPLVLSNCQYSLERGHETITQYDLPMIQQQIITRFLQGKPLITRTTIITHRVTLDALCPH
;
A
#
# COMPACT_ATOMS: atom_id res chain seq x y z
N MET A 1 29.74 4.33 -9.23
CA MET A 1 29.61 3.50 -10.45
C MET A 1 28.19 3.03 -10.72
N CYS A 2 27.44 2.34 -9.85
CA CYS A 2 26.06 1.92 -10.16
C CYS A 2 25.07 3.10 -10.41
N VAL A 3 25.17 4.19 -9.65
CA VAL A 3 24.40 5.44 -9.93
C VAL A 3 24.84 6.10 -11.26
N GLN A 4 26.12 5.99 -11.61
CA GLN A 4 26.62 6.44 -12.91
C GLN A 4 26.21 5.50 -14.05
N ILE A 5 26.00 4.21 -13.79
CA ILE A 5 25.49 3.25 -14.79
C ILE A 5 24.00 3.48 -15.00
N ILE A 6 23.22 3.71 -13.94
CA ILE A 6 21.81 4.12 -14.08
C ILE A 6 21.72 5.47 -14.80
N SER A 7 22.54 6.46 -14.42
CA SER A 7 22.61 7.74 -15.13
C SER A 7 23.03 7.57 -16.60
N HIS A 8 24.07 6.77 -16.88
CA HIS A 8 24.57 6.56 -18.23
C HIS A 8 23.60 5.73 -19.09
N ALA A 9 22.91 4.73 -18.52
CA ALA A 9 21.88 3.90 -19.16
C ALA A 9 20.59 4.68 -19.47
N LEU A 10 20.17 5.54 -18.54
CA LEU A 10 19.06 6.47 -18.75
C LEU A 10 19.41 7.51 -19.84
N LEU A 11 20.67 7.93 -19.93
CA LEU A 11 21.13 8.87 -20.95
C LEU A 11 21.33 8.23 -22.34
N THR A 12 21.60 6.92 -22.44
CA THR A 12 21.80 6.21 -23.72
C THR A 12 20.53 5.61 -24.32
N SER A 13 19.49 5.30 -23.54
CA SER A 13 18.26 4.66 -24.07
C SER A 13 17.32 5.61 -24.83
N ALA A 14 17.67 6.90 -24.96
CA ALA A 14 16.86 7.91 -25.63
C ALA A 14 16.84 7.83 -27.18
N ALA A 15 17.23 6.70 -27.78
CA ALA A 15 17.28 6.55 -29.23
C ALA A 15 16.76 5.18 -29.69
N PHE A 16 15.58 5.22 -30.33
CA PHE A 16 15.00 4.27 -31.30
C PHE A 16 14.03 3.17 -30.82
N PRO A 17 13.01 2.83 -31.65
CA PRO A 17 11.86 2.02 -31.27
C PRO A 17 12.14 0.52 -31.38
N CYS A 18 11.70 -0.27 -30.40
CA CYS A 18 11.67 -1.72 -30.50
C CYS A 18 10.50 -2.18 -31.37
N ARG A 19 10.80 -2.88 -32.47
CA ARG A 19 9.87 -3.79 -33.17
C ARG A 19 10.04 -5.18 -32.56
N GLU A 20 8.98 -5.74 -31.99
CA GLU A 20 8.93 -7.13 -31.54
C GLU A 20 8.37 -8.06 -32.63
N ALA A 21 8.95 -9.25 -32.72
CA ALA A 21 8.30 -10.43 -33.27
C ALA A 21 8.57 -11.62 -32.34
N ASP A 22 7.51 -12.40 -32.13
CA ASP A 22 7.44 -13.79 -31.63
C ASP A 22 7.54 -14.06 -30.12
N VAL A 23 6.79 -14.98 -29.48
CA VAL A 23 5.58 -15.78 -29.79
C VAL A 23 5.13 -16.44 -28.45
N TRP A 24 3.86 -16.21 -28.08
CA TRP A 24 2.91 -16.98 -27.24
C TRP A 24 3.31 -17.55 -25.85
N SER A 25 2.92 -16.82 -24.81
CA SER A 25 2.33 -17.40 -23.58
C SER A 25 1.09 -16.57 -23.18
N VAL A 26 0.05 -17.24 -22.68
CA VAL A 26 -1.33 -16.74 -22.61
C VAL A 26 -1.48 -15.49 -21.73
N ASP A 27 -2.11 -14.49 -22.35
CA ASP A 27 -2.25 -13.07 -22.03
C ASP A 27 -2.89 -12.75 -20.66
N ARG A 28 -2.05 -12.48 -19.65
CA ARG A 28 -2.29 -11.36 -18.71
C ARG A 28 -1.83 -10.12 -19.48
N ARG A 29 -2.74 -9.21 -19.88
CA ARG A 29 -2.35 -8.00 -20.64
C ARG A 29 -1.18 -7.31 -19.95
N ASP A 30 0.00 -7.47 -20.53
CA ASP A 30 1.24 -6.94 -19.99
C ASP A 30 1.22 -5.43 -20.20
N ARG A 31 0.76 -4.70 -19.17
CA ARG A 31 0.69 -3.23 -19.20
C ARG A 31 2.07 -2.57 -19.03
N THR A 32 3.17 -3.33 -19.03
CA THR A 32 4.50 -2.73 -18.91
C THR A 32 4.82 -1.87 -20.11
N LYS A 33 5.11 -0.59 -19.85
CA LYS A 33 5.66 0.34 -20.83
C LYS A 33 7.09 0.71 -20.43
N PRO A 34 7.99 0.96 -21.40
CA PRO A 34 9.31 1.51 -21.10
C PRO A 34 9.19 2.94 -20.58
N GLY A 35 10.21 3.40 -19.84
CA GLY A 35 10.24 4.72 -19.23
C GLY A 35 9.76 4.73 -17.77
N HIS A 36 9.68 5.93 -17.20
CA HIS A 36 9.10 6.18 -15.89
C HIS A 36 7.62 6.49 -16.07
N ILE A 37 6.75 5.60 -15.59
CA ILE A 37 5.31 5.60 -15.90
C ILE A 37 4.43 5.96 -14.70
N LEU A 38 5.03 6.51 -13.64
CA LEU A 38 4.27 6.92 -12.47
C LEU A 38 3.64 8.30 -12.73
N GLY A 39 2.36 8.43 -12.39
CA GLY A 39 1.66 9.72 -12.40
C GLY A 39 1.99 10.55 -11.15
N ASP A 40 1.13 11.53 -10.87
CA ASP A 40 1.25 12.43 -9.72
C ASP A 40 1.55 11.65 -8.42
N PRO A 41 2.64 12.00 -7.69
CA PRO A 41 2.95 11.36 -6.42
C PRO A 41 1.83 11.48 -5.39
N GLU A 42 0.96 12.49 -5.41
CA GLU A 42 -0.15 12.60 -4.44
C GLU A 42 -1.29 11.61 -4.71
N GLN A 43 -1.44 11.14 -5.95
CA GLN A 43 -2.43 10.11 -6.30
C GLN A 43 -1.92 8.75 -5.83
N GLY A 44 -2.56 8.18 -4.81
CA GLY A 44 -2.15 6.94 -4.15
C GLY A 44 -2.09 5.75 -5.10
N ASN A 45 -0.92 5.50 -5.70
CA ASN A 45 -0.71 4.32 -6.52
C ASN A 45 -0.48 3.09 -5.63
N ASN A 46 -1.39 2.11 -5.71
CA ASN A 46 -1.11 0.73 -5.28
C ASN A 46 0.12 0.25 -6.04
N THR A 47 1.26 0.19 -5.36
CA THR A 47 2.50 -0.19 -6.01
C THR A 47 2.60 -1.71 -6.01
N ASP A 48 2.55 -2.32 -7.20
CA ASP A 48 2.91 -3.72 -7.37
C ASP A 48 4.39 -3.88 -6.98
N THR A 49 4.63 -4.50 -5.83
CA THR A 49 5.99 -4.72 -5.32
C THR A 49 6.73 -5.82 -6.08
N LYS A 50 6.12 -6.38 -7.15
CA LYS A 50 6.71 -7.44 -8.00
C LYS A 50 7.23 -8.63 -7.19
N ASN A 51 6.45 -9.02 -6.17
CA ASN A 51 6.78 -10.07 -5.18
C ASN A 51 7.96 -9.76 -4.24
N MET A 52 8.48 -8.53 -4.20
CA MET A 52 9.42 -8.07 -3.18
C MET A 52 8.69 -7.56 -1.94
N SER A 53 9.38 -7.57 -0.80
CA SER A 53 8.92 -6.84 0.39
C SER A 53 8.94 -5.32 0.14
N LEU A 54 8.15 -4.59 0.93
CA LEU A 54 7.92 -3.16 0.73
C LEU A 54 9.22 -2.34 0.85
N SER A 55 10.07 -2.65 1.82
CA SER A 55 11.27 -1.85 2.11
C SER A 55 12.33 -1.96 0.99
N PRO A 56 12.76 -3.15 0.53
CA PRO A 56 13.66 -3.26 -0.63
C PRO A 56 13.10 -2.64 -1.90
N PHE A 57 11.80 -2.83 -2.17
CA PHE A 57 11.13 -2.25 -3.31
C PHE A 57 11.20 -0.70 -3.27
N THR A 58 10.88 -0.11 -2.11
CA THR A 58 10.91 1.35 -1.91
C THR A 58 12.33 1.90 -2.04
N LEU A 59 13.34 1.19 -1.51
CA LEU A 59 14.75 1.56 -1.66
C LEU A 59 15.22 1.54 -3.11
N ILE A 60 14.86 0.52 -3.89
CA ILE A 60 15.17 0.45 -5.33
C ILE A 60 14.53 1.63 -6.08
N ARG A 61 13.25 1.90 -5.81
CA ARG A 61 12.54 3.02 -6.42
C ARG A 61 13.19 4.36 -6.08
N LEU A 62 13.52 4.56 -4.80
CA LEU A 62 14.19 5.76 -4.31
C LEU A 62 15.57 5.98 -4.97
N VAL A 63 16.42 4.95 -5.03
CA VAL A 63 17.73 5.04 -5.68
C VAL A 63 17.59 5.34 -7.18
N THR A 64 16.56 4.79 -7.83
CA THR A 64 16.24 5.10 -9.22
C THR A 64 15.85 6.56 -9.41
N HIS A 65 14.97 7.10 -8.56
CA HIS A 65 14.58 8.52 -8.60
C HIS A 65 15.75 9.45 -8.28
N LEU A 66 16.64 9.10 -7.33
CA LEU A 66 17.86 9.87 -7.05
C LEU A 66 18.79 9.92 -8.26
N ALA A 67 18.95 8.80 -8.97
CA ALA A 67 19.74 8.75 -10.20
C ALA A 67 19.11 9.57 -11.34
N MET A 68 17.79 9.55 -11.48
CA MET A 68 17.07 10.41 -12.44
C MET A 68 17.20 11.90 -12.10
N LEU A 69 17.11 12.27 -10.81
CA LEU A 69 17.28 13.65 -10.37
C LEU A 69 18.72 14.13 -10.64
N LEU A 70 19.72 13.28 -10.38
CA LEU A 70 21.10 13.55 -10.77
C LEU A 70 21.25 13.71 -12.29
N GLY A 71 20.63 12.85 -13.10
CA GLY A 71 20.64 12.99 -14.56
C GLY A 71 19.96 14.28 -15.03
N THR A 72 18.99 14.80 -14.27
CA THR A 72 18.26 16.04 -14.59
C THR A 72 19.16 17.27 -14.43
N SER A 73 20.04 17.29 -13.42
CA SER A 73 20.97 18.39 -13.21
C SER A 73 22.02 18.51 -14.31
N GLU A 74 22.36 17.40 -14.98
CA GLU A 74 23.28 17.39 -16.12
C GLU A 74 22.58 17.59 -17.46
N LYS A 75 21.53 16.81 -17.74
CA LYS A 75 20.84 16.78 -19.04
C LYS A 75 19.33 16.54 -18.92
N SER A 76 18.63 17.50 -18.32
CA SER A 76 17.18 17.51 -18.09
C SER A 76 16.33 17.03 -19.30
N GLN A 77 16.68 17.43 -20.52
CA GLN A 77 15.93 17.05 -21.73
C GLN A 77 15.84 15.54 -21.99
N PHE A 78 16.86 14.77 -21.59
CA PHE A 78 16.81 13.31 -21.75
C PHE A 78 15.92 12.67 -20.69
N VAL A 79 16.01 13.12 -19.44
CA VAL A 79 15.16 12.63 -18.36
C VAL A 79 13.69 12.96 -18.62
N GLN A 80 13.41 14.15 -19.16
CA GLN A 80 12.04 14.53 -19.55
C GLN A 80 11.42 13.57 -20.58
N ARG A 81 12.22 12.99 -21.50
CA ARG A 81 11.74 12.01 -22.49
C ARG A 81 11.46 10.63 -21.89
N ILE A 82 12.06 10.32 -20.74
CA ILE A 82 11.88 9.06 -20.02
C ILE A 82 10.55 9.06 -19.25
N ILE A 83 10.13 10.22 -18.75
CA ILE A 83 8.95 10.37 -17.89
C ILE A 83 7.66 10.42 -18.73
N GLN A 84 6.68 9.60 -18.33
CA GLN A 84 5.34 9.51 -18.90
C GLN A 84 4.30 9.42 -17.77
N PRO A 85 3.27 10.29 -17.74
CA PRO A 85 2.98 11.36 -18.70
C PRO A 85 4.01 12.50 -18.67
N PRO A 86 4.13 13.30 -19.75
CA PRO A 86 5.04 14.45 -19.78
C PRO A 86 4.75 15.41 -18.63
N VAL A 87 5.81 15.90 -17.99
CA VAL A 87 5.76 16.85 -16.88
C VAL A 87 6.46 18.16 -17.25
N GLU A 88 5.96 19.27 -16.69
CA GLU A 88 6.54 20.59 -16.91
C GLU A 88 7.85 20.76 -16.14
N ASP A 89 7.84 20.49 -14.84
CA ASP A 89 9.02 20.58 -13.96
C ASP A 89 9.47 19.20 -13.51
N VAL A 90 10.48 18.66 -14.22
CA VAL A 90 11.08 17.35 -13.94
C VAL A 90 11.74 17.32 -12.56
N CYS A 91 12.38 18.42 -12.12
CA CYS A 91 13.05 18.48 -10.83
C CYS A 91 12.04 18.40 -9.70
N MET A 92 11.00 19.25 -9.74
CA MET A 92 9.93 19.25 -8.75
C MET A 92 9.22 17.89 -8.72
N PHE A 93 8.87 17.34 -9.88
CA PHE A 93 8.23 16.03 -9.99
C PHE A 93 9.04 14.92 -9.32
N LEU A 94 10.33 14.81 -9.63
CA LEU A 94 11.20 13.80 -9.03
C LEU A 94 11.44 14.05 -7.54
N SER A 95 11.58 15.30 -7.10
CA SER A 95 11.71 15.64 -5.69
C SER A 95 10.49 15.23 -4.88
N LEU A 96 9.28 15.42 -5.39
CA LEU A 96 8.05 14.98 -4.72
C LEU A 96 7.97 13.45 -4.61
N HIS A 97 8.37 12.72 -5.65
CA HIS A 97 8.50 11.27 -5.58
C HIS A 97 9.53 10.81 -4.54
N ILE A 98 10.68 11.46 -4.46
CA ILE A 98 11.73 11.15 -3.46
C ILE A 98 11.23 11.41 -2.04
N ILE A 99 10.55 12.53 -1.80
CA ILE A 99 9.95 12.84 -0.49
C ILE A 99 8.94 11.76 -0.10
N LYS A 100 8.07 11.35 -1.04
CA LYS A 100 7.09 10.30 -0.81
C LYS A 100 7.74 8.94 -0.55
N ASP A 101 8.81 8.62 -1.26
CA ASP A 101 9.58 7.39 -1.05
C ASP A 101 10.24 7.37 0.33
N LEU A 102 10.79 8.49 0.79
CA LEU A 102 11.36 8.64 2.13
C LEU A 102 10.30 8.50 3.22
N ASP A 103 9.12 9.10 3.05
CA ASP A 103 8.00 8.96 3.99
C ASP A 103 7.52 7.50 4.07
N GLN A 104 7.33 6.84 2.91
CA GLN A 104 6.96 5.42 2.88
C GLN A 104 8.03 4.52 3.50
N LEU A 105 9.32 4.81 3.28
CA LEU A 105 10.41 4.06 3.89
C LEU A 105 10.44 4.27 5.41
N SER A 106 10.30 5.51 5.88
CA SER A 106 10.24 5.83 7.32
C SER A 106 9.11 5.07 8.02
N GLN A 107 7.93 5.06 7.41
CA GLN A 107 6.78 4.31 7.94
C GLN A 107 7.00 2.79 7.89
N ALA A 108 7.59 2.26 6.81
CA ALA A 108 7.88 0.83 6.67
C ALA A 108 8.92 0.33 7.69
N LEU A 109 9.97 1.12 7.93
CA LEU A 109 11.00 0.79 8.91
C LEU A 109 10.53 1.05 10.34
N GLY A 110 9.51 1.89 10.53
CA GLY A 110 9.10 2.37 11.85
C GLY A 110 10.12 3.33 12.47
N ARG A 111 10.98 3.93 11.66
CA ARG A 111 12.14 4.72 12.10
C ARG A 111 11.93 6.21 11.87
N GLY A 112 12.61 7.03 12.67
CA GLY A 112 12.64 8.49 12.49
C GLY A 112 13.27 8.94 11.16
N ALA A 113 13.15 10.23 10.86
CA ALA A 113 13.65 10.81 9.61
C ALA A 113 15.17 10.63 9.44
N ASP A 114 15.96 10.89 10.47
CA ASP A 114 17.42 10.76 10.44
C ASP A 114 17.87 9.31 10.19
N ASP A 115 17.19 8.35 10.83
CA ASP A 115 17.46 6.92 10.65
C ASP A 115 17.10 6.45 9.26
N THR A 116 16.00 6.96 8.71
CA THR A 116 15.56 6.70 7.35
C THR A 116 16.60 7.21 6.36
N VAL A 117 17.03 8.47 6.51
CA VAL A 117 18.07 9.07 5.66
C VAL A 117 19.40 8.33 5.80
N THR A 118 19.79 7.97 7.02
CA THR A 118 21.01 7.19 7.29
C THR A 118 20.94 5.81 6.63
N THR A 119 19.79 5.15 6.67
CA THR A 119 19.54 3.87 5.96
C THR A 119 19.79 4.02 4.46
N VAL A 120 19.26 5.09 3.85
CA VAL A 120 19.48 5.39 2.43
C VAL A 120 20.96 5.61 2.14
N HIS A 121 21.68 6.33 3.01
CA HIS A 121 23.12 6.52 2.87
C HIS A 121 23.91 5.21 3.00
N LEU A 122 23.54 4.32 3.92
CA LEU A 122 24.15 3.00 4.05
C LEU A 122 23.94 2.18 2.77
N VAL A 123 22.74 2.22 2.19
CA VAL A 123 22.44 1.57 0.91
C VAL A 123 23.30 2.14 -0.23
N ILE A 124 23.39 3.47 -0.34
CA ILE A 124 24.23 4.13 -1.35
C ILE A 124 25.70 3.73 -1.18
N ARG A 125 26.18 3.63 0.05
CA ARG A 125 27.53 3.15 0.36
C ARG A 125 27.72 1.70 -0.11
N SER A 126 26.82 0.79 0.25
CA SER A 126 26.90 -0.61 -0.18
C SER A 126 26.84 -0.78 -1.71
N LEU A 127 26.12 0.09 -2.41
CA LEU A 127 26.10 0.13 -3.88
C LEU A 127 27.43 0.56 -4.51
N GLN A 128 28.33 1.21 -3.76
CA GLN A 128 29.68 1.54 -4.25
C GLN A 128 30.61 0.33 -4.25
N ASP A 129 30.42 -0.57 -3.27
CA ASP A 129 31.24 -1.77 -3.07
C ASP A 129 30.79 -2.93 -3.98
N LEU A 130 29.69 -2.76 -4.73
CA LEU A 130 29.16 -3.79 -5.60
C LEU A 130 30.08 -4.05 -6.80
N VAL A 131 30.55 -5.29 -6.92
CA VAL A 131 31.13 -5.79 -8.18
C VAL A 131 30.02 -5.85 -9.21
N GLN A 132 30.27 -5.35 -10.43
CA GLN A 132 29.27 -5.34 -11.50
C GLN A 132 28.66 -6.74 -11.69
N PRO A 133 27.34 -6.91 -11.52
CA PRO A 133 26.72 -8.21 -11.72
C PRO A 133 26.92 -8.65 -13.17
N THR A 134 27.54 -9.81 -13.35
CA THR A 134 27.84 -10.36 -14.68
C THR A 134 26.53 -10.81 -15.34
N GLY A 135 26.34 -10.45 -16.62
CA GLY A 135 25.17 -10.88 -17.40
C GLY A 135 23.94 -9.97 -17.32
N ILE A 136 24.01 -8.83 -16.63
CA ILE A 136 22.95 -7.80 -16.67
C ILE A 136 23.27 -6.79 -17.79
N ASP A 137 22.31 -6.53 -18.68
CA ASP A 137 22.47 -5.50 -19.70
C ASP A 137 22.56 -4.12 -19.02
N PRO A 138 23.68 -3.38 -19.20
CA PRO A 138 23.85 -2.08 -18.57
C PRO A 138 22.79 -1.06 -18.98
N ASN A 139 22.14 -1.23 -20.14
CA ASN A 139 21.10 -0.32 -20.63
C ASN A 139 19.68 -0.74 -20.21
N LEU A 140 19.52 -1.88 -19.51
CA LEU A 140 18.22 -2.43 -19.08
C LEU A 140 17.17 -2.46 -20.20
N THR A 141 17.57 -2.84 -21.41
CA THR A 141 16.72 -2.79 -22.62
C THR A 141 15.53 -3.73 -22.57
N THR A 142 15.65 -4.84 -21.84
CA THR A 142 14.61 -5.88 -21.73
C THR A 142 13.99 -5.92 -20.35
N LYS A 143 12.71 -6.31 -20.29
CA LYS A 143 12.00 -6.58 -19.03
C LYS A 143 12.72 -7.62 -18.17
N ALA A 144 13.31 -8.64 -18.80
CA ALA A 144 14.09 -9.67 -18.11
C ALA A 144 15.36 -9.08 -17.46
N SER A 145 16.11 -8.24 -18.17
CA SER A 145 17.30 -7.58 -17.61
C SER A 145 16.95 -6.64 -16.46
N ARG A 146 15.89 -5.84 -16.60
CA ARG A 146 15.38 -4.99 -15.51
C ARG A 146 15.01 -5.82 -14.29
N ASN A 147 14.21 -6.87 -14.47
CA ASN A 147 13.79 -7.73 -13.36
C ASN A 147 14.99 -8.43 -12.71
N SER A 148 15.98 -8.87 -13.49
CA SER A 148 17.21 -9.45 -12.95
C SER A 148 17.96 -8.43 -12.10
N TRP A 149 18.12 -7.19 -12.59
CA TRP A 149 18.75 -6.11 -11.83
C TRP A 149 18.02 -5.80 -10.53
N GLU A 150 16.70 -5.59 -10.59
CA GLU A 150 15.87 -5.31 -9.40
C GLU A 150 16.03 -6.43 -8.35
N THR A 151 15.92 -7.69 -8.77
CA THR A 151 16.00 -8.85 -7.86
C THR A 151 17.40 -9.03 -7.29
N THR A 152 18.45 -8.90 -8.11
CA THR A 152 19.85 -9.01 -7.65
C THR A 152 20.17 -7.92 -6.64
N VAL A 153 19.84 -6.65 -6.92
CA VAL A 153 20.08 -5.55 -5.99
C VAL A 153 19.29 -5.71 -4.69
N ALA A 154 18.02 -6.14 -4.77
CA ALA A 154 17.20 -6.41 -3.60
C ALA A 154 17.79 -7.54 -2.72
N ALA A 155 18.18 -8.66 -3.33
CA ALA A 155 18.64 -9.85 -2.64
C ALA A 155 20.05 -9.69 -2.07
N ASP A 156 20.96 -9.07 -2.83
CA ASP A 156 22.39 -9.05 -2.47
C ASP A 156 22.77 -7.83 -1.62
N ILE A 157 21.98 -6.75 -1.66
CA ILE A 157 22.29 -5.50 -0.96
C ILE A 157 21.21 -5.14 0.04
N MET A 158 19.98 -4.93 -0.45
CA MET A 158 18.93 -4.32 0.37
C MET A 158 18.53 -5.25 1.51
N THR A 159 18.31 -6.53 1.22
CA THR A 159 17.84 -7.51 2.20
C THR A 159 18.88 -7.78 3.31
N PRO A 160 20.17 -8.02 3.02
CA PRO A 160 21.19 -8.18 4.06
C PRO A 160 21.38 -6.91 4.90
N LEU A 161 21.39 -5.73 4.26
CA LEU A 161 21.51 -4.46 4.97
C LEU A 161 20.33 -4.22 5.92
N LEU A 162 19.11 -4.48 5.46
CA LEU A 162 17.90 -4.33 6.28
C LEU A 162 17.86 -5.32 7.45
N ARG A 163 18.42 -6.52 7.28
CA ARG A 163 18.53 -7.52 8.36
C ARG A 163 19.46 -7.05 9.48
N ASP A 164 20.57 -6.42 9.14
CA ASP A 164 21.57 -5.90 10.08
C ASP A 164 21.34 -4.42 10.45
N LEU A 165 20.19 -3.86 10.08
CA LEU A 165 19.98 -2.41 10.06
C LEU A 165 20.23 -1.76 11.42
N ASP A 166 19.75 -2.36 12.50
CA ASP A 166 19.86 -1.80 13.85
C ASP A 166 21.32 -1.63 14.29
N ARG A 167 22.14 -2.65 14.02
CA ARG A 167 23.58 -2.60 14.28
C ARG A 167 24.25 -1.52 13.42
N LEU A 168 23.94 -1.48 12.13
CA LEU A 168 24.53 -0.52 11.20
C LEU A 168 24.15 0.92 11.53
N LEU A 169 22.89 1.16 11.94
CA LEU A 169 22.42 2.46 12.40
C LEU A 169 23.11 2.86 13.70
N GLN A 170 23.29 1.96 14.66
CA GLN A 170 24.04 2.25 15.89
C GLN A 170 25.49 2.65 15.59
N GLU A 171 26.17 1.92 14.70
CA GLU A 171 27.55 2.24 14.28
C GLU A 171 27.63 3.60 13.56
N ALA A 172 26.69 3.88 12.65
CA ALA A 172 26.62 5.15 11.92
C ALA A 172 26.33 6.32 12.87
N LYS A 173 25.36 6.18 13.78
CA LYS A 173 25.04 7.19 14.79
C LYS A 173 26.21 7.45 15.73
N GLY A 174 26.91 6.41 16.18
CA GLY A 174 28.12 6.54 16.99
C GLY A 174 29.20 7.35 16.28
N SER A 175 29.39 7.12 14.98
CA SER A 175 30.31 7.87 14.14
C SER A 175 29.90 9.33 13.97
N ILE A 176 28.61 9.62 13.72
CA ILE A 176 28.09 10.98 13.57
C ILE A 176 28.18 11.75 14.91
N ARG A 177 27.84 11.11 16.02
CA ARG A 177 27.89 11.69 17.37
C ARG A 177 29.31 12.09 17.79
N THR A 178 30.30 11.32 17.38
CA THR A 178 31.71 11.57 17.73
C THR A 178 32.42 12.53 16.77
N ASP A 179 31.77 12.96 15.69
CA ASP A 179 32.33 13.94 14.76
C ASP A 179 32.55 15.29 15.47
N SER A 180 33.81 15.75 15.50
CA SER A 180 34.23 17.02 16.11
C SER A 180 33.44 18.26 15.65
N ARG A 181 32.91 18.23 14.42
CA ARG A 181 32.11 19.34 13.84
C ARG A 181 30.72 19.44 14.43
N VAL A 182 30.22 18.34 15.01
CA VAL A 182 28.82 18.17 15.43
C VAL A 182 28.72 17.92 16.94
N SER A 183 29.72 17.28 17.55
CA SER A 183 29.72 16.86 18.95
C SER A 183 29.67 18.01 19.97
N SER A 184 30.10 19.21 19.58
CA SER A 184 30.00 20.42 20.41
C SER A 184 28.62 21.09 20.35
N ASN A 185 27.76 20.70 19.41
CA ASN A 185 26.44 21.27 19.25
C ASN A 185 25.52 20.86 20.41
N PHE A 186 24.94 21.85 21.09
CA PHE A 186 24.00 21.67 22.19
C PHE A 186 22.85 20.72 21.85
N ILE A 187 22.24 20.87 20.67
CA ILE A 187 21.08 20.06 20.23
C ILE A 187 21.48 18.60 20.09
N MET A 188 22.66 18.34 19.54
CA MET A 188 23.17 16.97 19.36
C MET A 188 23.51 16.31 20.70
N ARG A 189 24.06 17.08 21.64
CA ARG A 189 24.32 16.62 23.00
C ARG A 189 23.03 16.39 23.79
N ALA A 190 21.96 17.14 23.53
CA ALA A 190 20.67 16.96 24.19
C ALA A 190 19.89 15.77 23.60
N ASN A 191 19.90 15.58 22.28
CA ASN A 191 19.15 14.52 21.59
C ASN A 191 19.81 13.14 21.70
N PHE A 192 21.14 13.08 21.70
CA PHE A 192 21.91 11.83 21.66
C PHE A 192 22.83 11.62 22.86
N GLY A 193 22.87 12.56 23.81
CA GLY A 193 23.70 12.45 25.01
C GLY A 193 23.00 11.69 26.14
N ASP A 194 23.72 10.74 26.75
CA ASP A 194 23.15 9.84 27.75
C ASP A 194 22.94 10.50 29.12
N ASP A 195 23.66 11.59 29.44
CA ASP A 195 23.74 12.10 30.81
C ASP A 195 23.27 13.56 30.99
N CYS A 196 23.09 14.33 29.90
CA CYS A 196 22.70 15.75 29.90
C CYS A 196 23.42 16.60 30.97
N THR A 197 24.63 16.20 31.39
CA THR A 197 25.33 16.74 32.58
C THR A 197 25.70 18.21 32.43
N PHE A 198 25.75 18.70 31.19
CA PHE A 198 25.98 20.11 30.86
C PHE A 198 24.79 21.02 31.21
N LEU A 199 23.58 20.47 31.40
CA LEU A 199 22.39 21.20 31.82
C LEU A 199 22.39 21.34 33.35
N THR A 200 23.29 22.17 33.87
CA THR A 200 23.50 22.35 35.32
C THR A 200 22.28 22.90 36.07
N SER A 201 21.31 23.49 35.36
CA SER A 201 20.06 23.97 35.93
C SER A 201 19.03 22.86 36.19
N LEU A 202 19.24 21.65 35.66
CA LEU A 202 18.34 20.51 35.85
C LEU A 202 18.75 19.66 37.08
N PRO A 203 17.79 19.01 37.75
CA PRO A 203 18.09 18.11 38.87
C PRO A 203 19.02 16.97 38.43
N GLN A 204 20.23 16.94 38.97
CA GLN A 204 21.18 15.85 38.70
C GLN A 204 20.90 14.64 39.62
N GLY A 205 21.03 13.44 39.07
CA GLY A 205 20.89 12.19 39.84
C GLY A 205 19.46 11.82 40.24
N SER A 206 18.43 12.53 39.74
CA SER A 206 17.03 12.13 39.91
C SER A 206 16.72 10.90 39.05
N GLN A 207 16.05 9.90 39.62
CA GLN A 207 15.61 8.73 38.86
C GLN A 207 14.49 9.07 37.87
N VAL A 208 13.65 10.07 38.19
CA VAL A 208 12.48 10.45 37.37
C VAL A 208 12.84 11.52 36.33
N HIS A 209 13.82 12.38 36.61
CA HIS A 209 14.30 13.40 35.68
C HIS A 209 15.58 12.95 34.97
N SER A 210 15.57 11.71 34.45
CA SER A 210 16.69 11.13 33.69
C SER A 210 16.43 11.20 32.19
N SER A 211 17.52 11.22 31.39
CA SER A 211 17.43 11.21 29.91
C SER A 211 16.60 10.02 29.40
N ALA A 212 16.73 8.87 30.06
CA ALA A 212 15.95 7.66 29.82
C ALA A 212 14.43 7.90 29.79
N VAL A 213 13.89 8.60 30.79
CA VAL A 213 12.46 8.84 30.97
C VAL A 213 11.92 9.83 29.94
N TRP A 214 12.74 10.82 29.55
CA TRP A 214 12.36 11.89 28.61
C TRP A 214 12.79 11.61 27.16
N SER A 215 13.18 10.38 26.86
CA SER A 215 13.52 9.96 25.51
C SER A 215 12.29 9.92 24.60
N CYS A 216 12.47 10.32 23.34
CA CYS A 216 11.43 10.21 22.33
C CYS A 216 11.31 8.75 21.88
N ARG A 217 10.08 8.21 21.92
CA ARG A 217 9.79 6.84 21.50
C ARG A 217 9.22 6.82 20.10
N GLU A 218 9.57 5.79 19.34
CA GLU A 218 8.96 5.55 18.03
C GLU A 218 7.47 5.21 18.21
N ARG A 219 6.63 5.85 17.40
CA ARG A 219 5.20 5.55 17.37
C ARG A 219 5.00 4.26 16.59
N LEU A 220 4.29 3.31 17.17
CA LEU A 220 3.95 2.06 16.51
C LEU A 220 3.16 2.33 15.22
N SER A 221 3.55 1.65 14.15
CA SER A 221 2.80 1.64 12.89
C SER A 221 2.49 0.21 12.46
N LEU A 222 1.39 0.00 11.71
CA LEU A 222 1.13 -1.31 11.12
C LEU A 222 2.17 -1.68 10.06
N LEU A 223 2.76 -0.69 9.40
CA LEU A 223 3.80 -0.90 8.41
C LEU A 223 5.07 -1.45 9.06
N SER A 224 5.44 -0.98 10.25
CA SER A 224 6.54 -1.55 11.03
C SER A 224 6.21 -2.97 11.51
N LEU A 225 4.98 -3.24 11.96
CA LEU A 225 4.57 -4.60 12.33
C LEU A 225 4.64 -5.55 11.12
N LYS A 226 4.15 -5.12 9.95
CA LYS A 226 4.25 -5.86 8.69
C LYS A 226 5.71 -6.16 8.36
N HIS A 227 6.60 -5.18 8.49
CA HIS A 227 8.02 -5.36 8.25
C HIS A 227 8.65 -6.39 9.19
N ILE A 228 8.26 -6.40 10.47
CA ILE A 228 8.77 -7.37 11.45
C ILE A 228 8.33 -8.79 11.09
N VAL A 229 7.08 -8.99 10.68
CA VAL A 229 6.61 -10.32 10.21
C VAL A 229 7.36 -10.74 8.93
N GLU A 230 7.65 -9.78 8.04
CA GLU A 230 8.47 -9.98 6.82
C GLU A 230 9.91 -10.38 7.14
N GLN A 231 10.56 -9.70 8.09
CA GLN A 231 11.95 -9.98 8.47
C GLN A 231 12.13 -11.30 9.19
N ASN A 232 11.15 -11.68 10.03
CA ASN A 232 11.21 -12.90 10.83
C ASN A 232 10.77 -14.15 10.05
N ASP A 233 10.46 -14.03 8.75
CA ASP A 233 10.00 -15.11 7.87
C ASP A 233 8.81 -15.92 8.43
N GLN A 234 7.96 -15.28 9.24
CA GLN A 234 6.84 -15.94 9.93
C GLN A 234 5.59 -16.11 9.07
N LYS A 235 5.73 -16.08 7.74
CA LYS A 235 4.63 -16.21 6.80
C LYS A 235 3.90 -17.55 6.94
N GLU A 236 4.65 -18.64 7.06
CA GLU A 236 4.09 -19.99 7.15
C GLU A 236 3.57 -20.31 8.55
N GLU A 237 4.18 -19.72 9.60
CA GLU A 237 3.76 -19.92 10.99
C GLU A 237 2.52 -19.09 11.36
N LEU A 238 2.41 -17.87 10.81
CA LEU A 238 1.33 -16.92 11.08
C LEU A 238 0.65 -16.44 9.77
N PRO A 239 0.07 -17.36 8.98
CA PRO A 239 -0.43 -17.06 7.64
C PRO A 239 -1.60 -16.08 7.63
N LEU A 240 -2.43 -16.07 8.69
CA LEU A 240 -3.56 -15.16 8.81
C LEU A 240 -3.08 -13.75 9.14
N LEU A 241 -2.19 -13.59 10.12
CA LEU A 241 -1.62 -12.28 10.47
C LEU A 241 -0.87 -11.68 9.29
N TRP A 242 -0.03 -12.49 8.63
CA TRP A 242 0.65 -12.11 7.40
C TRP A 242 -0.33 -11.58 6.36
N ARG A 243 -1.34 -12.38 6.01
CA ARG A 243 -2.35 -12.03 5.00
C ARG A 243 -3.12 -10.77 5.39
N PHE A 244 -3.52 -10.67 6.66
CA PHE A 244 -4.20 -9.51 7.21
C PHE A 244 -3.40 -8.22 7.01
N LEU A 245 -2.10 -8.22 7.36
CA LEU A 245 -1.22 -7.07 7.21
C LEU A 245 -0.91 -6.73 5.75
N GLN A 246 -0.88 -7.72 4.86
CA GLN A 246 -0.65 -7.48 3.42
C GLN A 246 -1.80 -6.71 2.76
N LYS A 247 -3.06 -6.98 3.15
CA LYS A 247 -4.26 -6.38 2.54
C LYS A 247 -5.07 -5.51 3.53
N GLU A 248 -4.47 -5.04 4.62
CA GLU A 248 -5.19 -4.36 5.71
C GLU A 248 -6.08 -3.22 5.20
N LYS A 249 -5.55 -2.34 4.35
CA LYS A 249 -6.29 -1.20 3.78
C LYS A 249 -7.53 -1.63 2.98
N GLU A 250 -7.46 -2.79 2.34
CA GLU A 250 -8.59 -3.36 1.59
C GLU A 250 -9.58 -4.04 2.54
N PHE A 251 -9.10 -4.81 3.51
CA PHE A 251 -9.95 -5.42 4.54
C PHE A 251 -10.70 -4.38 5.36
N TRP A 252 -10.10 -3.22 5.61
CA TRP A 252 -10.74 -2.10 6.29
C TRP A 252 -11.97 -1.56 5.53
N GLN A 253 -12.04 -1.76 4.21
CA GLN A 253 -13.22 -1.36 3.40
C GLN A 253 -14.42 -2.31 3.56
N ILE A 254 -14.22 -3.53 4.10
CA ILE A 254 -15.31 -4.51 4.26
C ILE A 254 -16.46 -3.95 5.10
N LYS A 255 -16.16 -3.12 6.11
CA LYS A 255 -17.18 -2.48 6.97
C LYS A 255 -18.15 -1.59 6.19
N LEU A 256 -17.76 -1.08 5.01
CA LEU A 256 -18.57 -0.20 4.16
C LEU A 256 -19.49 -0.99 3.22
N LEU A 257 -19.35 -2.31 3.17
CA LEU A 257 -20.17 -3.17 2.31
C LEU A 257 -21.68 -3.01 2.55
N PRO A 258 -22.20 -2.96 3.80
CA PRO A 258 -23.63 -2.76 4.04
C PRO A 258 -24.15 -1.42 3.49
N ASP A 259 -23.39 -0.33 3.65
CA ASP A 259 -23.73 1.00 3.12
C ASP A 259 -23.80 1.01 1.58
N ILE A 260 -22.86 0.33 0.93
CA ILE A 260 -22.85 0.18 -0.53
C ILE A 260 -24.06 -0.64 -1.00
N VAL A 261 -24.36 -1.74 -0.31
CA VAL A 261 -25.46 -2.64 -0.66
C VAL A 261 -26.83 -1.97 -0.45
N ILE A 262 -27.02 -1.18 0.61
CA ILE A 262 -28.29 -0.46 0.83
C ILE A 262 -28.51 0.64 -0.22
N LEU A 263 -27.45 1.34 -0.64
CA LEU A 263 -27.49 2.27 -1.78
C LEU A 263 -27.95 1.55 -3.04
N GLN A 264 -27.28 0.45 -3.40
CA GLN A 264 -27.60 -0.32 -4.61
C GLN A 264 -29.04 -0.86 -4.60
N LYS A 265 -29.51 -1.41 -3.47
CA LYS A 265 -30.90 -1.88 -3.34
C LYS A 265 -31.90 -0.76 -3.60
N ARG A 266 -31.62 0.45 -3.11
CA ARG A 266 -32.50 1.59 -3.30
C ARG A 266 -32.50 2.07 -4.74
N LEU A 267 -31.33 2.19 -5.36
CA LEU A 267 -31.21 2.56 -6.78
C LEU A 267 -31.90 1.53 -7.68
N VAL A 268 -31.71 0.23 -7.44
CA VAL A 268 -32.40 -0.83 -8.19
C VAL A 268 -33.92 -0.72 -8.05
N ARG A 269 -34.44 -0.46 -6.84
CA ARG A 269 -35.89 -0.25 -6.64
C ARG A 269 -36.41 0.98 -7.37
N MET A 270 -35.65 2.07 -7.41
CA MET A 270 -36.05 3.29 -8.10
C MET A 270 -36.13 3.11 -9.61
N PHE A 271 -35.17 2.39 -10.19
CA PHE A 271 -35.07 2.26 -11.64
C PHE A 271 -35.68 0.98 -12.21
N GLN A 272 -36.27 0.12 -11.35
CA GLN A 272 -36.77 -1.22 -11.68
C GLN A 272 -37.61 -1.29 -12.96
N ASN A 273 -38.39 -0.24 -13.24
CA ASN A 273 -39.36 -0.16 -14.35
C ASN A 273 -39.02 0.91 -15.40
N ALA A 274 -37.87 1.57 -15.32
CA ALA A 274 -37.53 2.72 -16.18
C ALA A 274 -36.03 2.71 -16.57
N THR A 275 -35.61 1.67 -17.29
CA THR A 275 -34.21 1.50 -17.72
C THR A 275 -33.71 2.64 -18.60
N ASP A 276 -34.60 3.29 -19.34
CA ASP A 276 -34.31 4.39 -20.26
C ASP A 276 -34.15 5.75 -19.54
N GLN A 277 -34.42 5.81 -18.23
CA GLN A 277 -34.33 7.03 -17.40
C GLN A 277 -33.02 7.11 -16.60
N ILE A 278 -32.10 6.16 -16.73
CA ILE A 278 -30.80 6.21 -16.05
C ILE A 278 -29.84 7.06 -16.91
N VAL A 279 -30.09 8.37 -16.88
CA VAL A 279 -29.39 9.39 -17.64
C VAL A 279 -28.99 10.52 -16.69
N GLY A 280 -27.81 11.10 -16.93
CA GLY A 280 -27.26 12.20 -16.15
C GLY A 280 -26.15 11.77 -15.21
N SER A 281 -25.47 12.78 -14.67
CA SER A 281 -24.37 12.56 -13.73
C SER A 281 -24.86 12.23 -12.33
N VAL A 282 -23.97 11.68 -11.52
CA VAL A 282 -24.20 11.42 -10.09
C VAL A 282 -24.60 12.70 -9.35
N GLY A 283 -23.94 13.83 -9.64
CA GLY A 283 -24.22 15.13 -9.04
C GLY A 283 -25.62 15.63 -9.38
N GLU A 284 -26.02 15.54 -10.65
CA GLU A 284 -27.39 15.90 -11.07
C GLU A 284 -28.45 15.03 -10.40
N PHE A 285 -28.18 13.73 -10.23
CA PHE A 285 -29.09 12.83 -9.52
C PHE A 285 -29.30 13.26 -8.07
N ILE A 286 -28.21 13.62 -7.37
CA ILE A 286 -28.24 14.08 -5.97
C ILE A 286 -29.04 15.39 -5.85
N GLU A 287 -28.80 16.36 -6.72
CA GLU A 287 -29.49 17.65 -6.71
C GLU A 287 -31.00 17.53 -6.96
N LYS A 288 -31.42 16.52 -7.73
CA LYS A 288 -32.84 16.22 -7.95
C LYS A 288 -33.54 15.63 -6.70
N GLN A 289 -32.82 15.22 -5.67
CA GLN A 289 -33.41 14.66 -4.45
C GLN A 289 -33.79 15.78 -3.47
N THR A 290 -35.03 15.76 -2.98
CA THR A 290 -35.52 16.75 -2.00
C THR A 290 -35.27 16.29 -0.56
N GLU A 291 -35.91 15.21 -0.12
CA GLU A 291 -35.89 14.79 1.29
C GLU A 291 -34.68 13.92 1.66
N MET A 292 -34.10 13.22 0.68
CA MET A 292 -33.07 12.20 0.92
C MET A 292 -31.68 12.64 0.45
N LYS A 293 -31.49 13.92 0.10
CA LYS A 293 -30.26 14.45 -0.49
C LYS A 293 -29.00 14.07 0.31
N THR A 294 -29.00 14.39 1.60
CA THR A 294 -27.87 14.12 2.51
C THR A 294 -27.58 12.61 2.66
N TRP A 295 -28.61 11.78 2.59
CA TRP A 295 -28.44 10.32 2.64
C TRP A 295 -27.75 9.81 1.37
N TYR A 296 -28.20 10.26 0.19
CA TYR A 296 -27.55 9.89 -1.07
C TYR A 296 -26.12 10.43 -1.15
N GLU A 297 -25.89 11.69 -0.77
CA GLU A 297 -24.54 12.26 -0.70
C GLU A 297 -23.60 11.40 0.14
N LYS A 298 -24.02 11.03 1.35
CA LYS A 298 -23.23 10.17 2.24
C LYS A 298 -22.90 8.82 1.58
N HIS A 299 -23.91 8.08 1.13
CA HIS A 299 -23.72 6.71 0.65
C HIS A 299 -23.03 6.64 -0.71
N ILE A 300 -23.28 7.61 -1.59
CA ILE A 300 -22.60 7.70 -2.87
C ILE A 300 -21.14 8.09 -2.67
N ASN A 301 -20.85 9.03 -1.77
CA ASN A 301 -19.46 9.36 -1.42
C ASN A 301 -18.70 8.14 -0.86
N ILE A 302 -19.36 7.32 -0.03
CA ILE A 302 -18.80 6.03 0.42
C ILE A 302 -18.48 5.16 -0.80
N PHE A 303 -19.43 4.94 -1.71
CA PHE A 303 -19.20 4.14 -2.91
C PHE A 303 -18.02 4.66 -3.76
N LEU A 304 -18.00 5.96 -4.07
CA LEU A 304 -16.98 6.58 -4.93
C LEU A 304 -15.58 6.44 -4.31
N LYS A 305 -15.45 6.76 -3.01
CA LYS A 305 -14.17 6.61 -2.29
C LYS A 305 -13.69 5.17 -2.26
N THR A 306 -14.59 4.22 -1.94
CA THR A 306 -14.24 2.81 -1.88
C THR A 306 -13.90 2.25 -3.26
N TRP A 307 -14.61 2.67 -4.31
CA TRP A 307 -14.29 2.32 -5.69
C TRP A 307 -12.92 2.85 -6.10
N ASN A 308 -12.65 4.15 -5.94
CA ASN A 308 -11.39 4.76 -6.37
C ASN A 308 -10.19 4.13 -5.65
N LEU A 309 -10.36 3.75 -4.38
CA LEU A 309 -9.33 3.03 -3.61
C LEU A 309 -9.11 1.61 -4.13
N LEU A 310 -10.17 0.87 -4.47
CA LEU A 310 -10.08 -0.56 -4.80
C LEU A 310 -10.08 -0.88 -6.30
N ARG A 311 -10.31 0.09 -7.21
CA ARG A 311 -10.56 -0.18 -8.64
C ARG A 311 -9.46 -1.01 -9.30
N VAL A 312 -8.20 -0.75 -8.97
CA VAL A 312 -7.06 -1.52 -9.49
C VAL A 312 -7.15 -2.98 -9.02
N SER A 313 -7.34 -3.21 -7.72
CA SER A 313 -7.47 -4.55 -7.14
C SER A 313 -8.71 -5.30 -7.69
N VAL A 314 -9.86 -4.61 -7.81
CA VAL A 314 -11.10 -5.17 -8.38
C VAL A 314 -10.88 -5.64 -9.82
N THR A 315 -10.21 -4.84 -10.66
CA THR A 315 -9.97 -5.18 -12.07
C THR A 315 -8.95 -6.29 -12.28
N SER A 316 -8.11 -6.54 -11.28
CA SER A 316 -7.15 -7.65 -11.26
C SER A 316 -7.76 -8.99 -10.80
N SER A 317 -9.00 -8.95 -10.28
CA SER A 317 -9.73 -10.11 -9.77
C SER A 317 -10.44 -10.92 -10.88
N GLU A 318 -11.23 -11.92 -10.48
CA GLU A 318 -11.95 -12.84 -11.40
C GLU A 318 -12.90 -12.12 -12.38
N LEU A 319 -13.42 -10.94 -12.03
CA LEU A 319 -14.34 -10.17 -12.87
C LEU A 319 -13.56 -9.29 -13.85
N LYS A 320 -13.55 -9.69 -15.13
CA LYS A 320 -12.95 -8.91 -16.22
C LYS A 320 -13.81 -7.68 -16.54
N ILE A 321 -13.48 -6.55 -15.90
CA ILE A 321 -14.07 -5.24 -16.20
C ILE A 321 -13.25 -4.56 -17.31
N PRO A 322 -13.88 -4.09 -18.41
CA PRO A 322 -13.20 -3.34 -19.46
C PRO A 322 -12.47 -2.09 -18.95
N ASP A 323 -11.27 -1.82 -19.50
CA ASP A 323 -10.37 -0.73 -19.09
C ASP A 323 -11.03 0.67 -19.19
N GLU A 324 -11.96 0.83 -20.13
CA GLU A 324 -12.77 2.04 -20.31
C GLU A 324 -13.58 2.42 -19.06
N PHE A 325 -13.99 1.45 -18.25
CA PHE A 325 -14.83 1.72 -17.07
C PHE A 325 -14.04 1.88 -15.76
N CYS A 326 -12.75 1.55 -15.75
CA CYS A 326 -11.94 1.50 -14.52
C CYS A 326 -10.61 2.26 -14.60
N SER A 327 -10.31 2.87 -15.74
CA SER A 327 -9.07 3.65 -15.96
C SER A 327 -9.04 4.98 -15.22
N GLN A 328 -10.19 5.59 -14.93
CA GLN A 328 -10.30 6.88 -14.25
C GLN A 328 -11.02 6.77 -12.90
N ASP A 329 -10.74 7.73 -12.02
CA ASP A 329 -11.47 7.88 -10.76
C ASP A 329 -12.89 8.36 -11.04
N LEU A 330 -13.87 7.75 -10.36
CA LEU A 330 -15.25 8.19 -10.40
C LEU A 330 -15.45 9.39 -9.46
N ASN A 331 -16.24 10.35 -9.90
CA ASN A 331 -16.57 11.57 -9.19
C ASN A 331 -18.05 11.93 -9.41
N LEU A 332 -18.47 13.13 -8.98
CA LEU A 332 -19.87 13.56 -9.13
C LEU A 332 -20.28 13.80 -10.59
N ASP A 333 -19.33 14.04 -11.49
CA ASP A 333 -19.60 14.25 -12.92
C ASP A 333 -19.71 12.92 -13.69
N SER A 334 -19.36 11.81 -13.05
CA SER A 334 -19.48 10.47 -13.63
C SER A 334 -20.95 10.06 -13.82
N ASP A 335 -21.20 9.20 -14.80
CA ASP A 335 -22.55 8.72 -15.10
C ASP A 335 -23.18 7.95 -13.93
N LEU A 336 -24.47 8.18 -13.68
CA LEU A 336 -25.21 7.47 -12.64
C LEU A 336 -25.17 5.93 -12.81
N GLN A 337 -24.99 5.45 -14.04
CA GLN A 337 -24.94 4.03 -14.39
C GLN A 337 -23.85 3.24 -13.65
N TYR A 338 -22.75 3.89 -13.25
CA TYR A 338 -21.67 3.26 -12.50
C TYR A 338 -22.10 2.80 -11.10
N LEU A 339 -23.15 3.39 -10.52
CA LEU A 339 -23.64 3.06 -9.18
C LEU A 339 -24.63 1.88 -9.17
N LEU A 340 -25.21 1.54 -10.33
CA LEU A 340 -26.23 0.50 -10.44
C LEU A 340 -25.59 -0.87 -10.75
N PRO A 341 -25.88 -1.92 -9.96
CA PRO A 341 -25.34 -3.25 -10.23
C PRO A 341 -25.96 -3.84 -11.51
N ARG A 342 -25.14 -4.01 -12.55
CA ARG A 342 -25.52 -4.61 -13.84
C ARG A 342 -24.49 -5.65 -14.28
N ARG A 343 -24.91 -6.58 -15.13
CA ARG A 343 -24.03 -7.61 -15.72
C ARG A 343 -23.26 -7.13 -16.96
N GLN A 344 -23.48 -5.89 -17.39
CA GLN A 344 -22.90 -5.31 -18.60
C GLN A 344 -22.74 -3.79 -18.46
N GLY A 345 -21.84 -3.22 -19.26
CA GLY A 345 -21.57 -1.77 -19.30
C GLY A 345 -20.98 -1.23 -17.98
N PRO A 346 -21.11 0.09 -17.72
CA PRO A 346 -20.55 0.76 -16.54
C PRO A 346 -20.98 0.15 -15.20
N GLY A 347 -22.18 -0.46 -15.14
CA GLY A 347 -22.69 -1.10 -13.92
C GLY A 347 -21.92 -2.35 -13.48
N LEU A 348 -21.00 -2.85 -14.31
CA LEU A 348 -20.01 -3.85 -13.91
C LEU A 348 -19.13 -3.36 -12.76
N CYS A 349 -18.87 -2.05 -12.64
CA CYS A 349 -18.10 -1.47 -11.55
C CYS A 349 -18.79 -1.67 -10.20
N ALA A 350 -20.09 -1.36 -10.12
CA ALA A 350 -20.91 -1.60 -8.92
C ALA A 350 -20.97 -3.09 -8.53
N THR A 351 -21.13 -3.99 -9.50
CA THR A 351 -21.16 -5.44 -9.26
C THR A 351 -19.79 -5.99 -8.88
N GLY A 352 -18.72 -5.52 -9.53
CA GLY A 352 -17.34 -5.88 -9.24
C GLY A 352 -16.90 -5.48 -7.84
N LEU A 353 -17.21 -4.25 -7.42
CA LEU A 353 -16.86 -3.76 -6.09
C LEU A 353 -17.46 -4.62 -4.98
N VAL A 354 -18.77 -4.90 -5.05
CA VAL A 354 -19.45 -5.75 -4.08
C VAL A 354 -18.88 -7.17 -4.10
N SER A 355 -18.65 -7.73 -5.28
CA SER A 355 -18.09 -9.09 -5.41
C SER A 355 -16.69 -9.21 -4.81
N TYR A 356 -15.88 -8.15 -4.95
CA TYR A 356 -14.53 -8.06 -4.42
C TYR A 356 -14.52 -7.93 -2.90
N LEU A 357 -15.32 -7.03 -2.32
CA LEU A 357 -15.46 -6.89 -0.87
C LEU A 357 -15.98 -8.19 -0.21
N VAL A 358 -16.93 -8.88 -0.85
CA VAL A 358 -17.39 -10.20 -0.41
C VAL A 358 -16.28 -11.25 -0.49
N ALA A 359 -15.45 -11.21 -1.53
CA ALA A 359 -14.32 -12.11 -1.68
C ALA A 359 -13.30 -11.89 -0.56
N LEU A 360 -12.94 -10.65 -0.26
CA LEU A 360 -12.04 -10.29 0.85
C LEU A 360 -12.57 -10.75 2.20
N HIS A 361 -13.87 -10.54 2.46
CA HIS A 361 -14.51 -11.01 3.68
C HIS A 361 -14.42 -12.53 3.81
N ASN A 362 -14.86 -13.26 2.78
CA ASN A 362 -14.83 -14.72 2.80
C ASN A 362 -13.41 -15.28 2.83
N GLU A 363 -12.42 -14.58 2.25
CA GLU A 363 -11.00 -14.96 2.30
C GLU A 363 -10.50 -15.04 3.76
N LEU A 364 -10.84 -14.05 4.60
CA LEU A 364 -10.47 -14.06 6.01
C LEU A 364 -11.27 -15.10 6.83
N VAL A 365 -12.58 -15.22 6.59
CA VAL A 365 -13.42 -16.20 7.29
C VAL A 365 -12.94 -17.62 7.01
N ASN A 366 -12.73 -17.98 5.74
CA ASN A 366 -12.21 -19.29 5.36
C ASN A 366 -10.82 -19.57 5.95
N ALA A 367 -9.98 -18.53 6.08
CA ALA A 367 -8.67 -18.67 6.70
C ALA A 367 -8.77 -18.98 8.21
N VAL A 368 -9.74 -18.38 8.91
CA VAL A 368 -10.03 -18.70 10.32
C VAL A 368 -10.56 -20.12 10.47
N ASP A 369 -11.52 -20.52 9.63
CA ASP A 369 -12.11 -21.88 9.65
C ASP A 369 -11.03 -22.95 9.48
N SER A 370 -10.11 -22.73 8.53
CA SER A 370 -8.99 -23.62 8.26
C SER A 370 -8.02 -23.75 9.45
N LEU A 371 -7.90 -22.71 10.29
CA LEU A 371 -7.02 -22.71 11.47
C LEU A 371 -7.69 -23.32 12.70
N ILE A 372 -8.99 -23.09 12.90
CA ILE A 372 -9.74 -23.57 14.07
C ILE A 372 -10.22 -25.02 13.87
N GLY A 373 -10.32 -25.49 12.62
CA GLY A 373 -10.86 -26.82 12.31
C GLY A 373 -12.38 -26.90 12.45
N GLU A 374 -13.06 -25.75 12.49
CA GLU A 374 -14.51 -25.64 12.48
C GLU A 374 -15.00 -25.37 11.05
N ASP A 375 -15.92 -26.20 10.55
CA ASP A 375 -16.61 -25.93 9.29
C ASP A 375 -17.68 -24.83 9.52
N SER A 376 -17.31 -23.55 9.42
CA SER A 376 -18.30 -22.44 9.38
C SER A 376 -19.18 -22.45 8.12
N SER A 377 -19.10 -23.53 7.33
CA SER A 377 -19.98 -23.84 6.20
C SER A 377 -21.47 -23.74 6.53
N SER A 378 -21.86 -23.89 7.81
CA SER A 378 -23.24 -23.81 8.28
C SER A 378 -23.77 -22.38 8.45
N TYR A 379 -22.93 -21.40 8.81
CA TYR A 379 -23.38 -20.02 9.04
C TYR A 379 -23.19 -19.15 7.80
N ARG A 380 -24.25 -19.07 6.98
CA ARG A 380 -24.25 -18.35 5.70
C ARG A 380 -25.28 -17.23 5.70
N VAL A 381 -24.90 -16.08 5.15
CA VAL A 381 -25.79 -14.92 5.00
C VAL A 381 -25.79 -14.46 3.54
N SER A 382 -26.94 -14.06 3.01
CA SER A 382 -27.01 -13.51 1.66
C SER A 382 -26.59 -12.04 1.62
N VAL A 383 -26.02 -11.57 0.51
CA VAL A 383 -25.73 -10.13 0.33
C VAL A 383 -27.00 -9.27 0.50
N ALA A 384 -28.17 -9.83 0.17
CA ALA A 384 -29.46 -9.16 0.35
C ALA A 384 -29.87 -8.95 1.83
N GLU A 385 -29.28 -9.67 2.78
CA GLU A 385 -29.62 -9.63 4.21
C GLU A 385 -28.46 -9.09 5.08
N LEU A 386 -27.40 -8.58 4.45
CA LEU A 386 -26.25 -8.03 5.16
C LEU A 386 -26.64 -6.89 6.10
N ARG A 387 -26.02 -6.94 7.28
CA ARG A 387 -26.07 -5.94 8.35
C ARG A 387 -24.64 -5.74 8.85
N GLU A 388 -24.41 -4.65 9.58
CA GLU A 388 -23.09 -4.29 10.13
C GLU A 388 -22.46 -5.42 10.96
N GLN A 389 -23.24 -6.15 11.74
CA GLN A 389 -22.76 -7.28 12.56
C GLN A 389 -22.20 -8.45 11.74
N HIS A 390 -22.67 -8.65 10.50
CA HIS A 390 -22.28 -9.77 9.64
C HIS A 390 -20.93 -9.52 8.94
N VAL A 391 -20.47 -8.27 8.85
CA VAL A 391 -19.23 -7.91 8.15
C VAL A 391 -18.06 -7.77 9.12
N ILE A 392 -16.85 -8.00 8.64
CA ILE A 392 -15.62 -7.70 9.39
C ILE A 392 -15.51 -6.18 9.53
N SER A 393 -15.39 -5.69 10.77
CA SER A 393 -15.34 -4.27 11.09
C SER A 393 -14.41 -4.02 12.26
N TYR A 394 -13.49 -3.07 12.08
CA TYR A 394 -12.56 -2.58 13.11
C TYR A 394 -12.14 -1.14 12.77
N GLU A 395 -11.71 -0.41 13.78
CA GLU A 395 -11.06 0.89 13.68
C GLU A 395 -9.57 0.78 13.98
N LEU A 396 -8.74 1.35 13.10
CA LEU A 396 -7.28 1.26 13.20
C LEU A 396 -6.75 1.83 14.53
N GLU A 397 -7.10 3.07 14.85
CA GLU A 397 -6.59 3.79 16.03
C GLU A 397 -7.25 3.34 17.34
N LYS A 398 -8.50 2.87 17.31
CA LYS A 398 -9.24 2.51 18.52
C LYS A 398 -9.18 1.04 18.88
N ASP A 399 -9.07 0.16 17.87
CA ASP A 399 -9.15 -1.29 18.10
C ASP A 399 -7.81 -1.96 17.83
N LEU A 400 -7.24 -1.74 16.63
CA LEU A 400 -6.08 -2.51 16.17
C LEU A 400 -4.77 -2.04 16.79
N LEU A 401 -4.47 -0.74 16.79
CA LEU A 401 -3.23 -0.23 17.38
C LEU A 401 -3.13 -0.52 18.90
N PRO A 402 -4.18 -0.33 19.71
CA PRO A 402 -4.14 -0.71 21.13
C PRO A 402 -3.95 -2.21 21.34
N LEU A 403 -4.54 -3.05 20.47
CA LEU A 403 -4.33 -4.49 20.48
C LEU A 403 -2.86 -4.83 20.24
N VAL A 404 -2.23 -4.27 19.21
CA VAL A 404 -0.80 -4.53 18.94
C VAL A 404 0.07 -4.05 20.12
N LEU A 405 -0.19 -2.84 20.62
CA LEU A 405 0.56 -2.25 21.75
C LEU A 405 0.48 -3.10 23.01
N SER A 406 -0.67 -3.72 23.29
CA SER A 406 -0.86 -4.60 24.45
C SER A 406 -0.06 -5.90 24.37
N ASN A 407 0.43 -6.27 23.19
CA ASN A 407 1.22 -7.47 22.93
C ASN A 407 2.68 -7.13 22.57
N CYS A 408 3.15 -5.95 22.96
CA CYS A 408 4.54 -5.54 22.87
C CYS A 408 5.25 -5.81 24.19
N GLN A 409 6.40 -6.48 24.16
CA GLN A 409 7.28 -6.61 25.30
C GLN A 409 8.34 -5.50 25.26
N TYR A 410 8.47 -4.79 26.39
CA TYR A 410 9.45 -3.73 26.58
C TYR A 410 10.59 -4.27 27.41
N SER A 411 11.82 -4.09 26.94
CA SER A 411 13.01 -4.28 27.78
C SER A 411 13.67 -2.92 28.06
N LEU A 412 14.35 -2.86 29.20
CA LEU A 412 15.16 -1.72 29.61
C LEU A 412 16.62 -2.16 29.61
N GLU A 413 17.34 -1.88 28.53
CA GLU A 413 18.80 -2.02 28.50
C GLU A 413 19.43 -0.64 28.69
N ARG A 414 20.19 -0.48 29.79
CA ARG A 414 21.00 0.73 30.10
C ARG A 414 20.25 2.06 29.91
N GLY A 415 19.01 2.15 30.40
CA GLY A 415 18.23 3.40 30.36
C GLY A 415 17.62 3.73 29.00
N HIS A 416 17.72 2.86 28.00
CA HIS A 416 16.90 2.95 26.80
C HIS A 416 15.82 1.87 26.88
N GLU A 417 14.56 2.28 26.86
CA GLU A 417 13.46 1.33 26.70
C GLU A 417 13.34 1.00 25.22
N THR A 418 13.66 -0.24 24.86
CA THR A 418 13.49 -0.75 23.50
C THR A 418 12.33 -1.74 23.51
N ILE A 419 11.38 -1.60 22.58
CA ILE A 419 10.46 -2.70 22.28
C ILE A 419 11.34 -3.84 21.79
N THR A 420 11.46 -4.89 22.59
CA THR A 420 12.34 -6.02 22.27
C THR A 420 11.65 -7.01 21.35
N GLN A 421 10.36 -7.23 21.54
CA GLN A 421 9.66 -8.29 20.82
C GLN A 421 8.15 -8.06 20.79
N TYR A 422 7.55 -8.35 19.63
CA TYR A 422 6.11 -8.49 19.48
C TYR A 422 5.74 -9.94 19.71
N ASP A 423 4.71 -10.18 20.53
CA ASP A 423 4.06 -11.50 20.61
C ASP A 423 3.13 -11.67 19.40
N LEU A 424 3.73 -11.97 18.24
CA LEU A 424 3.02 -12.13 16.97
C LEU A 424 1.93 -13.24 17.02
N PRO A 425 2.16 -14.41 17.67
CA PRO A 425 1.10 -15.39 17.88
C PRO A 425 -0.09 -14.84 18.66
N MET A 426 0.14 -14.11 19.76
CA MET A 426 -0.95 -13.54 20.55
C MET A 426 -1.70 -12.42 19.79
N ILE A 427 -0.98 -11.62 19.00
CA ILE A 427 -1.61 -10.63 18.10
C ILE A 427 -2.54 -11.32 17.10
N GLN A 428 -2.08 -12.39 16.44
CA GLN A 428 -2.92 -13.16 15.51
C GLN A 428 -4.17 -13.69 16.22
N GLN A 429 -4.01 -14.28 17.40
CA GLN A 429 -5.12 -14.84 18.16
C GLN A 429 -6.15 -13.77 18.55
N GLN A 430 -5.70 -12.60 19.00
CA GLN A 430 -6.61 -11.50 19.35
C GLN A 430 -7.34 -10.92 18.13
N ILE A 431 -6.68 -10.85 16.96
CA ILE A 431 -7.35 -10.46 15.71
C ILE A 431 -8.45 -11.46 15.35
N ILE A 432 -8.16 -12.76 15.45
CA ILE A 432 -9.14 -13.82 15.19
C ILE A 432 -10.33 -13.65 16.14
N THR A 433 -10.09 -13.69 17.45
CA THR A 433 -11.16 -13.70 18.45
C THR A 433 -12.00 -12.41 18.45
N ARG A 434 -11.40 -11.24 18.21
CA ARG A 434 -12.13 -9.96 18.29
C ARG A 434 -12.81 -9.56 16.99
N PHE A 435 -12.21 -9.83 15.83
CA PHE A 435 -12.67 -9.25 14.56
C PHE A 435 -13.22 -10.26 13.57
N LEU A 436 -12.74 -11.52 13.61
CA LEU A 436 -12.99 -12.49 12.54
C LEU A 436 -13.88 -13.66 12.97
N GLN A 437 -13.76 -14.12 14.22
CA GLN A 437 -14.49 -15.28 14.72
C GLN A 437 -16.01 -15.01 14.75
N GLY A 438 -16.79 -16.02 14.36
CA GLY A 438 -18.25 -15.95 14.33
C GLY A 438 -18.83 -15.13 13.17
N LYS A 439 -18.00 -14.70 12.20
CA LYS A 439 -18.49 -14.02 10.99
C LYS A 439 -19.03 -15.04 9.98
N PRO A 440 -20.19 -14.77 9.34
CA PRO A 440 -20.77 -15.68 8.37
C PRO A 440 -20.00 -15.69 7.04
N LEU A 441 -20.13 -16.78 6.30
CA LEU A 441 -19.81 -16.77 4.86
C LEU A 441 -20.90 -16.03 4.09
N ILE A 442 -20.49 -15.02 3.32
CA ILE A 442 -21.40 -14.20 2.54
C ILE A 442 -21.62 -14.86 1.18
N THR A 443 -22.85 -15.26 0.91
CA THR A 443 -23.24 -15.85 -0.37
C THR A 443 -23.57 -14.78 -1.40
N ARG A 444 -22.99 -14.93 -2.60
CA ARG A 444 -23.22 -14.07 -3.78
C ARG A 444 -24.61 -14.29 -4.40
N THR A 445 -25.65 -14.53 -3.60
CA THR A 445 -27.03 -14.51 -4.09
C THR A 445 -27.27 -13.12 -4.63
N THR A 446 -27.46 -13.03 -5.95
CA THR A 446 -27.35 -11.80 -6.71
C THR A 446 -28.23 -10.73 -6.04
N ILE A 447 -27.65 -9.61 -5.61
CA ILE A 447 -28.43 -8.37 -5.44
C ILE A 447 -29.12 -8.23 -6.79
N ILE A 448 -30.45 -8.38 -6.80
CA ILE A 448 -31.30 -8.50 -7.98
C ILE A 448 -30.70 -7.68 -9.13
N THR A 449 -29.94 -8.32 -10.01
CA THR A 449 -29.38 -7.63 -11.17
C THR A 449 -30.59 -7.23 -11.97
N HIS A 450 -30.69 -5.94 -12.30
CA HIS A 450 -31.72 -5.43 -13.20
C HIS A 450 -31.87 -6.42 -14.37
N ARG A 451 -32.97 -7.18 -14.38
CA ARG A 451 -33.28 -8.08 -15.49
C ARG A 451 -33.63 -7.16 -16.64
N VAL A 452 -32.70 -6.97 -17.56
CA VAL A 452 -33.09 -6.67 -18.93
C VAL A 452 -33.67 -7.98 -19.45
N THR A 453 -35.00 -8.09 -19.41
CA THR A 453 -35.71 -9.07 -20.23
C THR A 453 -35.43 -8.71 -21.68
N LEU A 454 -34.43 -9.35 -22.28
CA LEU A 454 -34.37 -9.53 -23.72
C LEU A 454 -35.22 -10.77 -24.03
N ASP A 455 -36.49 -10.52 -24.33
CA ASP A 455 -37.20 -11.43 -25.23
C ASP A 455 -36.51 -11.40 -26.59
N ALA A 456 -36.44 -12.59 -27.21
CA ALA A 456 -36.01 -12.88 -28.57
C ALA A 456 -34.49 -12.90 -28.85
N LEU A 457 -33.92 -14.11 -28.90
CA LEU A 457 -33.49 -14.77 -30.15
C LEU A 457 -32.58 -15.98 -29.83
N CYS A 458 -33.18 -17.15 -29.63
CA CYS A 458 -32.57 -18.38 -30.10
C CYS A 458 -32.82 -18.47 -31.61
N PRO A 459 -31.80 -18.90 -32.39
CA PRO A 459 -32.08 -19.87 -33.42
C PRO A 459 -31.15 -21.09 -33.27
N HIS A 460 -31.81 -22.23 -33.08
CA HIS A 460 -31.37 -23.63 -33.27
C HIS A 460 -30.14 -24.16 -32.50
#